data_AF-A0AAE0AYA2-F1
#
_entry.id   AF-A0AAE0AYA2-F1
#
_cell.length_a   1.000
_cell.length_b   1.000
_cell.length_c   1.000
_cell.angle_alpha   90.00
_cell.angle_beta   90.00
_cell.angle_gamma   90.00
#
_symmetry.space_group_name_H-M   'P 1'
#
loop_
_entity.id
_entity.type
_entity.pdbx_description
1 polymer ?
#
loop_
_entity_poly.entity_id
_entity_poly.type
_entity_poly.pdbx_seq_one_letter_code
_entity_poly.pdbx_strand_id
1 'polypeptide(L)'
;MLWPGLLGKNKYDFAKTYCDVKVVQGYQGQNFQDFSRGVRLEELNVLLRQSVMIRRLKENVLVELPPKRRQIIKLSLKRSDIVLAKASVLVKHGSSSDTSATKDTSLENLDEPDDSGVSCRLGNLSYQELGIAKLSGFREWLSIHPFIAESDGAAELDLTPRSSKMLIFAHHHKVLDGIQEFICEKGIPFVRIDGNTLPRDRQSAVQSFQSSNEVKVAIIGITAGGVGLDFSSAQNVVFMELPQSPSLMLQAEDRAHRRGQTSAVNIYIFCAKDTIDESHWQKFEQEAALCIIDNKWKI
;
A
#
# COMPACT_ATOMS: atom_id res chain seq x y z
N MET A 1 -11.91 28.18 -9.18
CA MET A 1 -12.76 27.79 -10.32
C MET A 1 -11.80 27.33 -11.42
N LEU A 2 -11.99 26.15 -12.02
CA LEU A 2 -11.16 25.74 -13.16
C LEU A 2 -11.48 26.68 -14.34
N TRP A 3 -10.48 27.10 -15.12
CA TRP A 3 -10.63 28.11 -16.19
C TRP A 3 -10.59 27.41 -17.57
N PRO A 4 -11.75 27.10 -18.18
CA PRO A 4 -11.79 26.34 -19.43
C PRO A 4 -11.15 27.13 -20.57
N GLY A 5 -10.27 26.49 -21.34
CA GLY A 5 -9.57 27.11 -22.48
C GLY A 5 -8.21 27.74 -22.17
N LEU A 6 -7.83 27.89 -20.90
CA LEU A 6 -6.53 28.47 -20.49
C LEU A 6 -5.33 27.72 -21.10
N LEU A 7 -5.44 26.40 -21.25
CA LEU A 7 -4.38 25.51 -21.73
C LEU A 7 -4.63 24.99 -23.16
N GLY A 8 -5.55 25.62 -23.89
CA GLY A 8 -6.03 25.16 -25.18
C GLY A 8 -7.46 24.60 -25.11
N LYS A 9 -8.07 24.39 -26.28
CA LYS A 9 -9.45 23.89 -26.37
C LYS A 9 -9.50 22.37 -26.17
N ASN A 10 -8.51 21.67 -26.72
CA ASN A 10 -8.40 20.22 -26.67
C ASN A 10 -6.99 19.77 -26.20
N LYS A 11 -6.87 18.51 -25.78
CA LYS A 11 -5.58 17.91 -25.35
C LYS A 11 -4.45 18.06 -26.38
N TYR A 12 -4.79 18.08 -27.67
CA TYR A 12 -3.83 18.22 -28.77
C TYR A 12 -3.28 19.65 -28.88
N ASP A 13 -4.09 20.67 -28.59
CA ASP A 13 -3.63 22.07 -28.59
C ASP A 13 -2.64 22.32 -27.45
N PHE A 14 -2.97 21.75 -26.28
CA PHE A 14 -2.07 21.73 -25.13
C PHE A 14 -0.74 21.05 -25.52
N ALA A 15 -0.83 19.84 -26.06
CA ALA A 15 0.36 19.06 -26.38
C ALA A 15 1.22 19.70 -27.48
N LYS A 16 0.61 20.33 -28.49
CA LYS A 16 1.34 21.11 -29.51
C LYS A 16 2.10 22.30 -28.92
N THR A 17 1.56 22.89 -27.86
CA THR A 17 2.12 24.10 -27.25
C THR A 17 3.19 23.76 -26.20
N TYR A 18 2.94 22.76 -25.35
CA TYR A 18 3.77 22.47 -24.17
C TYR A 18 4.56 21.16 -24.26
N CYS A 19 4.23 20.26 -25.19
CA CYS A 19 4.93 19.00 -25.41
C CYS A 19 5.71 18.97 -26.74
N ASP A 20 6.72 18.10 -26.80
CA ASP A 20 7.47 17.76 -28.00
C ASP A 20 6.69 16.67 -28.75
N VAL A 21 6.09 17.01 -29.89
CA VAL A 21 5.26 16.07 -30.66
C VAL A 21 6.15 15.33 -31.66
N LYS A 22 6.43 14.05 -31.39
CA LYS A 22 7.20 13.18 -32.30
C LYS A 22 6.33 12.10 -32.89
N VAL A 23 6.52 11.80 -34.17
CA VAL A 23 5.89 10.63 -34.80
C VAL A 23 6.84 9.45 -34.63
N VAL A 24 6.39 8.44 -33.91
CA VAL A 24 7.13 7.19 -33.65
C VAL A 24 6.41 6.06 -34.36
N GLN A 25 7.16 5.20 -35.04
CA GLN A 25 6.61 4.06 -35.74
C GLN A 25 6.52 2.86 -34.78
N GLY A 26 5.32 2.35 -34.57
CA GLY A 26 5.07 1.18 -33.72
C GLY A 26 5.43 -0.14 -34.41
N TYR A 27 5.41 -1.23 -33.63
CA TYR A 27 5.83 -2.57 -34.05
C TYR A 27 5.06 -3.15 -35.25
N GLN A 28 3.88 -2.60 -35.60
CA GLN A 28 3.08 -3.00 -36.76
C GLN A 28 3.09 -1.97 -37.90
N GLY A 29 4.05 -1.03 -37.91
CA GLY A 29 4.14 0.02 -38.93
C GLY A 29 3.12 1.16 -38.79
N GLN A 30 2.32 1.16 -37.71
CA GLN A 30 1.42 2.26 -37.38
C GLN A 30 2.21 3.44 -36.81
N ASN A 31 1.89 4.65 -37.27
CA ASN A 31 2.51 5.88 -36.78
C ASN A 31 1.76 6.38 -35.55
N PHE A 32 2.45 6.52 -34.42
CA PHE A 32 1.95 7.08 -33.17
C PHE A 32 2.55 8.46 -32.92
N GLN A 33 1.77 9.36 -32.35
CA GLN A 33 2.28 10.65 -31.87
C GLN A 33 2.68 10.49 -30.39
N ASP A 34 3.97 10.63 -30.12
CA ASP A 34 4.54 10.70 -28.78
C ASP A 34 4.51 12.14 -28.27
N PHE A 35 4.01 12.32 -27.05
CA PHE A 35 3.87 13.59 -26.34
C PHE A 35 4.59 13.57 -24.98
N SER A 36 5.45 12.58 -24.74
CA SER A 36 6.00 12.29 -23.42
C SER A 36 7.03 13.32 -22.93
N ARG A 37 7.58 14.14 -23.82
CA ARG A 37 8.54 15.20 -23.46
C ARG A 37 7.86 16.57 -23.37
N GLY A 38 8.06 17.27 -22.27
CA GLY A 38 7.67 18.68 -22.12
C GLY A 38 8.75 19.63 -22.62
N VAL A 39 8.37 20.69 -23.34
CA VAL A 39 9.30 21.70 -23.88
C VAL A 39 9.18 23.03 -23.13
N ARG A 40 7.97 23.50 -22.88
CA ARG A 40 7.69 24.82 -22.25
C ARG A 40 7.22 24.68 -20.80
N LEU A 41 7.94 23.88 -20.00
CA LEU A 41 7.51 23.52 -18.64
C LEU A 41 7.58 24.70 -17.66
N GLU A 42 8.54 25.61 -17.80
CA GLU A 42 8.69 26.77 -16.90
C GLU A 42 7.53 27.75 -17.03
N GLU A 43 7.18 28.11 -18.26
CA GLU A 43 6.02 28.95 -18.57
C GLU A 43 4.72 28.31 -18.08
N LEU A 44 4.54 27.02 -18.37
CA LEU A 44 3.38 26.26 -17.89
C LEU A 44 3.30 26.31 -16.35
N ASN A 45 4.43 26.15 -15.66
CA ASN A 45 4.50 26.21 -14.20
C ASN A 45 4.11 27.60 -13.66
N VAL A 46 4.61 28.68 -14.24
CA VAL A 46 4.24 30.06 -13.85
C VAL A 46 2.75 30.30 -14.06
N LEU A 47 2.23 29.94 -15.24
CA LEU A 47 0.83 30.09 -15.59
C LEU A 47 -0.06 29.31 -14.62
N LEU A 48 0.27 28.05 -14.33
CA LEU A 48 -0.49 27.23 -13.40
C LEU A 48 -0.49 27.82 -11.99
N ARG A 49 0.67 28.25 -11.47
CA ARG A 49 0.80 28.81 -10.11
C ARG A 49 0.06 30.12 -9.91
N GLN A 50 0.03 30.98 -10.92
CA GLN A 50 -0.61 32.29 -10.82
C GLN A 50 -2.12 32.25 -11.01
N SER A 51 -2.63 31.28 -11.79
CA SER A 51 -4.04 31.27 -12.20
C SER A 51 -4.88 30.21 -11.50
N VAL A 52 -4.49 28.93 -11.56
CA VAL A 52 -5.39 27.80 -11.28
C VAL A 52 -4.92 26.86 -10.17
N MET A 53 -3.61 26.81 -9.90
CA MET A 53 -3.01 25.83 -8.99
C MET A 53 -2.49 26.51 -7.73
N ILE A 54 -3.02 26.10 -6.58
CA ILE A 54 -2.42 26.40 -5.28
C ILE A 54 -1.79 25.12 -4.76
N ARG A 55 -0.48 25.13 -4.55
CA ARG A 55 0.26 24.04 -3.91
C ARG A 55 1.04 24.60 -2.73
N ARG A 56 0.82 24.03 -1.55
CA ARG A 56 1.57 24.32 -0.34
C ARG A 56 2.13 23.03 0.20
N LEU A 57 3.34 23.08 0.74
CA LEU A 57 3.94 21.95 1.42
C LEU A 57 3.34 21.82 2.82
N LYS A 58 3.14 20.59 3.27
CA LYS A 58 2.57 20.32 4.58
C LYS A 58 3.41 20.92 5.71
N GLU A 59 4.72 20.88 5.58
CA GLU A 59 5.66 21.49 6.55
C GLU A 59 5.51 23.02 6.66
N ASN A 60 5.10 23.69 5.58
CA ASN A 60 4.91 25.14 5.57
C ASN A 60 3.57 25.56 6.20
N VAL A 61 2.64 24.62 6.38
CA VAL A 61 1.28 24.90 6.87
C VAL A 61 1.04 24.28 8.25
N LEU A 62 1.69 23.16 8.55
CA LEU A 62 1.53 22.38 9.77
C LEU A 62 2.92 22.13 10.39
N VAL A 63 3.50 23.19 10.96
CA VAL A 63 4.85 23.18 11.57
C VAL A 63 4.92 22.26 12.80
N GLU A 64 3.78 22.07 13.48
CA GLU A 64 3.65 21.25 14.69
C GLU A 64 3.56 19.74 14.39
N LEU A 65 3.56 19.33 13.12
CA LEU A 65 3.33 17.94 12.75
C LEU A 65 4.63 17.13 12.93
N PRO A 66 4.60 16.04 13.70
CA PRO A 66 5.78 15.21 13.94
C PRO A 66 6.20 14.47 12.66
N PRO A 67 7.47 14.04 12.56
CA PRO A 67 7.99 13.43 11.33
C PRO A 67 7.37 12.06 11.03
N LYS A 68 7.43 11.68 9.74
CA LYS A 68 7.15 10.32 9.26
C LYS A 68 8.45 9.52 9.18
N ARG A 69 8.45 8.29 9.69
CA ARG A 69 9.56 7.34 9.56
C ARG A 69 9.13 6.17 8.71
N ARG A 70 9.84 5.89 7.62
CA ARG A 70 9.53 4.76 6.73
C ARG A 70 10.58 3.67 6.89
N GLN A 71 10.13 2.44 7.05
CA GLN A 71 10.98 1.27 7.15
C GLN A 71 10.48 0.19 6.20
N ILE A 72 11.37 -0.30 5.35
CA ILE A 72 11.08 -1.45 4.47
C ILE A 72 11.40 -2.72 5.25
N ILE A 73 10.39 -3.56 5.45
CA ILE A 73 10.53 -4.90 6.04
C ILE A 73 10.71 -5.89 4.90
N LYS A 74 11.96 -6.30 4.67
CA LYS A 74 12.31 -7.26 3.62
C LYS A 74 12.11 -8.69 4.14
N LEU A 75 11.11 -9.39 3.62
CA LEU A 75 10.81 -10.77 3.99
C LEU A 75 11.41 -11.77 3.00
N SER A 76 11.91 -12.89 3.52
CA SER A 76 12.23 -14.09 2.72
C SER A 76 11.06 -15.06 2.83
N LEU A 77 10.45 -15.43 1.70
CA LEU A 77 9.30 -16.34 1.71
C LEU A 77 9.74 -17.78 1.85
N LYS A 78 9.07 -18.54 2.74
CA LYS A 78 9.28 -19.99 2.87
C LYS A 78 8.58 -20.71 1.72
N ARG A 79 9.12 -21.84 1.29
CA ARG A 79 8.51 -22.66 0.22
C ARG A 79 7.11 -23.15 0.59
N SER A 80 6.91 -23.55 1.85
CA SER A 80 5.62 -23.96 2.40
C SER A 80 4.55 -22.87 2.23
N ASP A 81 4.89 -21.63 2.58
CA ASP A 81 3.97 -20.48 2.47
C ASP A 81 3.56 -20.20 1.02
N ILE A 82 4.50 -20.35 0.08
CA ILE A 82 4.24 -20.18 -1.35
C ILE A 82 3.27 -21.25 -1.87
N VAL A 83 3.47 -22.51 -1.46
CA VAL A 83 2.58 -23.62 -1.85
C VAL A 83 1.18 -23.40 -1.29
N LEU A 84 1.08 -23.02 -0.02
CA LEU A 84 -0.20 -22.70 0.63
C LEU A 84 -0.91 -21.51 -0.06
N ALA A 85 -0.16 -20.47 -0.42
CA ALA A 85 -0.71 -19.32 -1.12
C ALA A 85 -1.31 -19.71 -2.48
N LYS A 86 -0.57 -20.50 -3.28
CA LYS A 86 -1.08 -21.01 -4.57
C LYS A 86 -2.35 -21.84 -4.39
N ALA A 87 -2.34 -22.78 -3.43
CA ALA A 87 -3.50 -23.61 -3.15
C ALA A 87 -4.74 -22.77 -2.76
N SER A 88 -4.55 -21.76 -1.91
CA SER A 88 -5.63 -20.90 -1.42
C SER A 88 -6.32 -20.07 -2.52
N VAL A 89 -5.62 -19.77 -3.62
CA VAL A 89 -6.15 -19.04 -4.77
C VAL A 89 -6.81 -19.99 -5.77
N LEU A 90 -6.19 -21.14 -6.06
CA LEU A 90 -6.72 -22.14 -7.00
C LEU A 90 -8.09 -22.69 -6.59
N VAL A 91 -8.32 -22.92 -5.29
CA VAL A 91 -9.60 -23.44 -4.76
C VAL A 91 -10.79 -22.54 -5.14
N LYS A 92 -10.59 -21.24 -5.38
CA LYS A 92 -11.67 -20.33 -5.79
C LYS A 92 -12.03 -20.42 -7.28
N HIS A 93 -11.10 -20.76 -8.17
CA HIS A 93 -11.37 -20.87 -9.61
C HIS A 93 -12.12 -22.18 -9.97
N GLY A 94 -12.16 -23.16 -9.07
CA GLY A 94 -12.87 -24.43 -9.28
C GLY A 94 -14.39 -24.40 -9.10
N SER A 95 -15.03 -23.23 -9.01
CA SER A 95 -16.49 -23.12 -8.79
C SER A 95 -17.28 -22.48 -9.95
N SER A 96 -16.67 -22.36 -11.13
CA SER A 96 -17.37 -21.98 -12.36
C SER A 96 -16.71 -22.60 -13.62
N SER A 97 -17.44 -23.56 -14.20
CA SER A 97 -17.33 -24.22 -15.53
C SER A 97 -16.16 -25.19 -15.84
N ASP A 98 -16.59 -26.45 -15.98
CA ASP A 98 -16.33 -27.44 -17.04
C ASP A 98 -15.10 -28.41 -17.00
N THR A 99 -15.49 -29.68 -16.90
CA THR A 99 -14.82 -30.96 -17.19
C THR A 99 -13.63 -30.94 -18.15
N SER A 100 -12.45 -31.39 -17.68
CA SER A 100 -11.71 -32.55 -18.25
C SER A 100 -10.38 -32.85 -17.54
N ALA A 101 -10.19 -34.14 -17.24
CA ALA A 101 -8.92 -34.89 -17.10
C ALA A 101 -7.95 -34.62 -15.92
N THR A 102 -8.13 -35.44 -14.87
CA THR A 102 -7.10 -36.18 -14.09
C THR A 102 -5.61 -35.82 -14.26
N LYS A 103 -4.97 -35.44 -13.14
CA LYS A 103 -3.82 -36.16 -12.55
C LYS A 103 -3.42 -35.64 -11.16
N ASP A 104 -3.69 -36.50 -10.19
CA ASP A 104 -2.92 -36.87 -8.99
C ASP A 104 -2.49 -35.82 -7.97
N THR A 105 -3.28 -35.78 -6.89
CA THR A 105 -2.94 -35.30 -5.56
C THR A 105 -2.18 -36.40 -4.81
N SER A 106 -0.90 -36.18 -4.52
CA SER A 106 -0.17 -36.88 -3.46
C SER A 106 0.35 -35.85 -2.48
N LEU A 107 -0.21 -35.86 -1.28
CA LEU A 107 0.31 -35.17 -0.10
C LEU A 107 1.53 -35.95 0.40
N GLU A 108 2.73 -35.40 0.25
CA GLU A 108 3.89 -35.84 1.02
C GLU A 108 4.52 -34.65 1.73
N ASN A 109 4.42 -34.68 3.06
CA ASN A 109 5.32 -33.97 3.97
C ASN A 109 6.71 -34.59 3.82
N LEU A 110 7.77 -33.80 3.69
CA LEU A 110 9.11 -34.12 4.21
C LEU A 110 9.93 -32.81 4.31
N ASP A 111 10.17 -32.39 5.55
CA ASP A 111 11.29 -31.54 5.92
C ASP A 111 12.58 -32.35 5.71
N GLU A 112 13.28 -32.14 4.60
CA GLU A 112 14.72 -32.49 4.43
C GLU A 112 15.36 -31.47 3.45
N PRO A 113 16.62 -31.04 3.67
CA PRO A 113 17.29 -30.10 2.78
C PRO A 113 17.97 -30.88 1.65
N ASP A 114 17.23 -31.12 0.56
CA ASP A 114 17.80 -31.83 -0.59
C ASP A 114 18.69 -30.92 -1.46
N ASP A 115 19.99 -31.23 -1.45
CA ASP A 115 21.07 -30.66 -2.27
C ASP A 115 21.01 -31.24 -3.69
N SER A 116 19.97 -30.88 -4.43
CA SER A 116 19.79 -31.36 -5.80
C SER A 116 19.14 -30.33 -6.71
N GLY A 117 19.78 -29.16 -6.90
CA GLY A 117 19.73 -28.40 -8.17
C GLY A 117 18.37 -27.95 -8.73
N VAL A 118 17.25 -28.17 -8.03
CA VAL A 118 15.94 -27.65 -8.38
C VAL A 118 15.84 -26.31 -7.68
N SER A 119 16.48 -25.31 -8.29
CA SER A 119 15.99 -23.94 -8.17
C SER A 119 14.54 -23.99 -8.63
N CYS A 120 13.60 -24.22 -7.69
CA CYS A 120 12.20 -23.92 -7.88
C CYS A 120 12.22 -22.48 -8.37
N ARG A 121 12.13 -22.28 -9.68
CA ARG A 121 11.97 -20.94 -10.24
C ARG A 121 10.80 -20.40 -9.44
N LEU A 122 11.03 -19.31 -8.71
CA LEU A 122 10.01 -18.63 -7.95
C LEU A 122 8.96 -18.22 -8.98
N GLY A 123 8.06 -19.15 -9.30
CA GLY A 123 7.24 -19.06 -10.50
C GLY A 123 6.37 -17.86 -10.28
N ASN A 124 6.43 -16.89 -11.20
CA ASN A 124 5.80 -15.57 -11.12
C ASN A 124 4.51 -15.62 -10.30
N LEU A 125 4.61 -15.31 -9.01
CA LEU A 125 3.46 -15.27 -8.13
C LEU A 125 2.63 -14.07 -8.52
N SER A 126 1.31 -14.24 -8.56
CA SER A 126 0.42 -13.09 -8.63
C SER A 126 0.55 -12.24 -7.37
N TYR A 127 0.19 -10.95 -7.45
CA TYR A 127 0.22 -10.06 -6.28
C TYR A 127 -0.62 -10.61 -5.11
N GLN A 128 -1.74 -11.27 -5.40
CA GLN A 128 -2.59 -11.87 -4.38
C GLN A 128 -1.91 -13.04 -3.66
N GLU A 129 -1.32 -13.98 -4.41
CA GLU A 129 -0.57 -15.11 -3.81
C GLU A 129 0.60 -14.61 -2.98
N LEU A 130 1.29 -13.59 -3.49
CA LEU A 130 2.40 -12.96 -2.80
C LEU A 130 1.97 -12.32 -1.47
N GLY A 131 0.86 -11.59 -1.48
CA GLY A 131 0.27 -11.00 -0.27
C GLY A 131 -0.11 -12.06 0.77
N ILE A 132 -0.63 -13.21 0.34
CA ILE A 132 -0.96 -14.33 1.24
C ILE A 132 0.32 -14.97 1.80
N ALA A 133 1.34 -15.20 0.98
CA ALA A 133 2.61 -15.78 1.40
C ALA A 133 3.36 -14.91 2.43
N LYS A 134 3.14 -13.57 2.42
CA LYS A 134 3.71 -12.66 3.43
C LYS A 134 3.06 -12.76 4.81
N LEU A 135 1.88 -13.38 4.92
CA LEU A 135 1.15 -13.42 6.19
C LEU A 135 1.97 -14.11 7.28
N SER A 136 2.71 -15.18 6.97
CA SER A 136 3.57 -15.87 7.94
C SER A 136 4.62 -14.93 8.53
N GLY A 137 5.37 -14.23 7.69
CA GLY A 137 6.37 -13.25 8.13
C GLY A 137 5.77 -12.05 8.86
N PHE A 138 4.56 -11.63 8.49
CA PHE A 138 3.82 -10.61 9.23
C PHE A 138 3.41 -11.09 10.63
N ARG A 139 2.97 -12.35 10.78
CA ARG A 139 2.62 -12.94 12.08
C ARG A 139 3.82 -12.99 13.02
N GLU A 140 4.96 -13.43 12.50
CA GLU A 140 6.24 -13.44 13.22
C GLU A 140 6.64 -12.01 13.62
N TRP A 141 6.62 -11.07 12.67
CA TRP A 141 6.97 -9.67 12.92
C TRP A 141 6.06 -8.98 13.93
N LEU A 142 4.73 -9.16 13.83
CA LEU A 142 3.80 -8.49 14.73
C LEU A 142 3.93 -9.04 16.16
N SER A 143 4.23 -10.33 16.32
CA SER A 143 4.42 -10.97 17.63
C SER A 143 5.63 -10.42 18.39
N ILE A 144 6.66 -9.94 17.69
CA ILE A 144 7.86 -9.32 18.31
C ILE A 144 7.77 -7.79 18.35
N HIS A 145 6.75 -7.19 17.72
CA HIS A 145 6.66 -5.74 17.59
C HIS A 145 6.30 -5.10 18.95
N PRO A 146 6.91 -3.96 19.33
CA PRO A 146 6.63 -3.28 20.61
C PRO A 146 5.15 -3.01 20.89
N PHE A 147 4.36 -2.84 19.83
CA PHE A 147 2.90 -2.71 19.90
C PHE A 147 2.19 -3.84 20.67
N ILE A 148 2.65 -5.10 20.55
CA ILE A 148 2.12 -6.23 21.31
C ILE A 148 2.90 -6.41 22.62
N ALA A 149 4.23 -6.19 22.62
CA ALA A 149 5.03 -6.35 23.83
C ALA A 149 4.62 -5.40 24.98
N GLU A 150 4.15 -4.19 24.65
CA GLU A 150 3.62 -3.21 25.61
C GLU A 150 2.23 -3.58 26.16
N SER A 151 1.47 -4.48 25.51
CA SER A 151 0.17 -4.94 26.06
C SER A 151 0.33 -5.99 27.15
N ASP A 152 1.44 -6.73 27.14
CA ASP A 152 1.65 -7.90 28.00
C ASP A 152 2.53 -7.60 29.23
N GLY A 153 3.20 -6.43 29.27
CA GLY A 153 4.07 -6.04 30.38
C GLY A 153 4.00 -4.55 30.74
N ALA A 154 3.78 -4.28 32.03
CA ALA A 154 3.83 -2.97 32.70
C ALA A 154 2.56 -2.11 32.67
N ALA A 155 1.58 -2.54 33.46
CA ALA A 155 0.83 -1.62 34.29
C ALA A 155 1.73 -1.13 35.46
N GLU A 156 2.67 -0.23 35.22
CA GLU A 156 3.27 0.59 36.30
C GLU A 156 4.10 1.76 35.75
N LEU A 157 3.77 2.96 36.24
CA LEU A 157 4.58 4.19 36.25
C LEU A 157 4.91 4.89 34.92
N ASP A 158 3.89 5.40 34.21
CA ASP A 158 3.98 6.77 33.66
C ASP A 158 2.60 7.32 33.28
N LEU A 159 2.35 8.59 33.59
CA LEU A 159 1.05 9.27 33.50
C LEU A 159 0.59 9.60 32.06
N THR A 160 0.91 8.77 31.06
CA THR A 160 0.13 8.64 29.81
C THR A 160 0.48 7.32 29.09
N PRO A 161 -0.21 6.19 29.32
CA PRO A 161 -0.14 5.06 28.40
C PRO A 161 -0.92 5.45 27.15
N ARG A 162 -0.30 6.23 26.26
CA ARG A 162 -0.91 6.55 24.97
C ARG A 162 -0.84 5.28 24.15
N SER A 163 -1.87 4.47 24.28
CA SER A 163 -1.90 3.18 23.62
C SER A 163 -1.72 3.37 22.12
N SER A 164 -0.63 2.83 21.61
CA SER A 164 -0.30 2.87 20.20
C SER A 164 -1.45 2.26 19.41
N LYS A 165 -1.95 2.95 18.38
CA LYS A 165 -2.92 2.40 17.42
C LYS A 165 -2.24 2.15 16.07
N MET A 166 -2.69 1.11 15.37
CA MET A 166 -2.09 0.64 14.13
C MET A 166 -3.10 0.59 12.98
N LEU A 167 -2.71 1.10 11.81
CA LEU A 167 -3.43 0.90 10.54
C LEU A 167 -2.71 -0.16 9.73
N ILE A 168 -3.45 -1.09 9.17
CA ILE A 168 -2.90 -2.12 8.27
C ILE A 168 -3.62 -2.02 6.93
N PHE A 169 -2.84 -1.75 5.89
CA PHE A 169 -3.30 -1.61 4.52
C PHE A 169 -2.97 -2.86 3.69
N ALA A 170 -3.97 -3.37 3.00
CA ALA A 170 -3.82 -4.40 1.96
C ALA A 170 -4.80 -4.13 0.80
N HIS A 171 -4.53 -4.70 -0.35
CA HIS A 171 -5.36 -4.56 -1.55
C HIS A 171 -6.37 -5.71 -1.67
N HIS A 172 -5.91 -6.95 -1.55
CA HIS A 172 -6.73 -8.13 -1.79
C HIS A 172 -7.51 -8.53 -0.54
N HIS A 173 -8.80 -8.81 -0.70
CA HIS A 173 -9.68 -9.26 0.39
C HIS A 173 -9.14 -10.50 1.10
N LYS A 174 -8.55 -11.46 0.38
CA LYS A 174 -7.95 -12.66 0.99
C LYS A 174 -6.79 -12.34 1.95
N VAL A 175 -6.02 -11.30 1.65
CA VAL A 175 -4.93 -10.84 2.52
C VAL A 175 -5.51 -10.13 3.75
N LEU A 176 -6.54 -9.28 3.56
CA LEU A 176 -7.28 -8.66 4.66
C LEU A 176 -7.91 -9.70 5.59
N ASP A 177 -8.49 -10.77 5.02
CA ASP A 177 -9.08 -11.89 5.77
C ASP A 177 -8.01 -12.61 6.62
N GLY A 178 -6.84 -12.90 6.05
CA GLY A 178 -5.75 -13.55 6.79
C GLY A 178 -5.11 -12.69 7.88
N ILE A 179 -5.09 -11.36 7.69
CA ILE A 179 -4.69 -10.40 8.74
C ILE A 179 -5.75 -10.38 9.86
N GLN A 180 -7.03 -10.34 9.48
CA GLN A 180 -8.14 -10.33 10.42
C GLN A 180 -8.15 -11.59 11.30
N GLU A 181 -8.00 -12.77 10.69
CA GLU A 181 -7.92 -14.05 11.40
C GLU A 181 -6.84 -14.02 12.49
N PHE A 182 -5.65 -13.55 12.14
CA PHE A 182 -4.54 -13.47 13.09
C PHE A 182 -4.78 -12.47 14.24
N ILE A 183 -5.39 -11.32 13.94
CA ILE A 183 -5.74 -10.32 14.96
C ILE A 183 -6.82 -10.86 15.90
N CYS A 184 -7.80 -11.60 15.36
CA CYS A 184 -8.81 -12.31 16.16
C CYS A 184 -8.17 -13.37 17.06
N GLU A 185 -7.23 -14.17 16.55
CA GLU A 185 -6.50 -15.18 17.32
C GLU A 185 -5.75 -14.57 18.51
N LYS A 186 -5.19 -13.36 18.34
CA LYS A 186 -4.53 -12.60 19.41
C LYS A 186 -5.51 -11.87 20.35
N GLY A 187 -6.82 -11.92 20.08
CA GLY A 187 -7.83 -11.26 20.90
C GLY A 187 -7.79 -9.73 20.85
N ILE A 188 -7.18 -9.13 19.81
CA ILE A 188 -7.01 -7.68 19.72
C ILE A 188 -8.26 -7.06 19.07
N PRO A 189 -8.96 -6.11 19.71
CA PRO A 189 -10.12 -5.46 19.10
C PRO A 189 -9.71 -4.61 17.89
N PHE A 190 -10.42 -4.77 16.79
CA PHE A 190 -10.13 -4.10 15.53
C PHE A 190 -11.40 -3.61 14.81
N VAL A 191 -11.21 -2.71 13.86
CA VAL A 191 -12.21 -2.35 12.85
C VAL A 191 -11.71 -2.71 11.46
N ARG A 192 -12.62 -3.06 10.55
CA ARG A 192 -12.30 -3.35 9.16
C ARG A 192 -13.08 -2.45 8.22
N ILE A 193 -12.40 -1.81 7.28
CA ILE A 193 -13.00 -0.98 6.24
C ILE A 193 -12.41 -1.36 4.88
N ASP A 194 -13.22 -1.97 4.02
CA ASP A 194 -12.81 -2.37 2.68
C ASP A 194 -13.86 -1.97 1.62
N GLY A 195 -13.73 -2.52 0.41
CA GLY A 195 -14.65 -2.23 -0.70
C GLY A 195 -16.09 -2.69 -0.43
N ASN A 196 -16.28 -3.70 0.43
CA ASN A 196 -17.58 -4.25 0.76
C ASN A 196 -18.25 -3.51 1.93
N THR A 197 -17.51 -2.68 2.66
CA THR A 197 -18.06 -1.85 3.74
C THR A 197 -18.95 -0.73 3.18
N LEU A 198 -20.21 -0.72 3.61
CA LEU A 198 -21.18 0.29 3.18
C LEU A 198 -20.76 1.70 3.63
N PRO A 199 -20.99 2.75 2.81
CA PRO A 199 -20.54 4.11 3.12
C PRO A 199 -20.98 4.62 4.49
N ARG A 200 -22.21 4.30 4.92
CA ARG A 200 -22.76 4.70 6.23
C ARG A 200 -22.00 4.12 7.42
N ASP A 201 -21.46 2.91 7.28
CA ASP A 201 -20.82 2.18 8.38
C ASP A 201 -19.35 2.61 8.54
N ARG A 202 -18.74 3.16 7.48
CA ARG A 202 -17.34 3.63 7.50
C ARG A 202 -17.12 4.71 8.55
N GLN A 203 -18.04 5.67 8.65
CA GLN A 203 -17.90 6.77 9.61
C GLN A 203 -18.00 6.28 11.05
N SER A 204 -18.91 5.33 11.32
CA SER A 204 -19.06 4.69 12.64
C SER A 204 -17.81 3.90 13.02
N ALA A 205 -17.25 3.12 12.09
CA ALA A 205 -16.00 2.39 12.30
C ALA A 205 -14.82 3.32 12.60
N VAL A 206 -14.69 4.44 11.87
CA VAL A 206 -13.66 5.46 12.13
C VAL A 206 -13.85 6.08 13.51
N GLN A 207 -15.08 6.45 13.87
CA GLN A 207 -15.36 7.04 15.18
C GLN A 207 -15.05 6.06 16.32
N SER A 208 -15.40 4.78 16.16
CA SER A 208 -15.04 3.73 17.11
C SER A 208 -13.52 3.63 17.27
N PHE A 209 -12.78 3.61 16.16
CA PHE A 209 -11.32 3.59 16.18
C PHE A 209 -10.69 4.85 16.78
N GLN A 210 -11.31 6.03 16.65
CA GLN A 210 -10.79 7.26 17.24
C GLN A 210 -11.08 7.33 18.75
N SER A 211 -12.35 7.13 19.13
CA SER A 211 -12.85 7.36 20.49
C SER A 211 -12.59 6.22 21.45
N SER A 212 -12.61 4.97 20.99
CA SER A 212 -12.38 3.82 21.86
C SER A 212 -10.90 3.58 22.06
N ASN A 213 -10.48 3.42 23.31
CA ASN A 213 -9.14 2.92 23.62
C ASN A 213 -9.04 1.40 23.50
N GLU A 214 -10.13 0.66 23.37
CA GLU A 214 -10.09 -0.80 23.20
C GLU A 214 -9.71 -1.17 21.76
N VAL A 215 -10.22 -0.41 20.78
CA VAL A 215 -9.91 -0.63 19.37
C VAL A 215 -8.50 -0.14 19.06
N LYS A 216 -7.56 -1.08 18.92
CA LYS A 216 -6.15 -0.76 18.65
C LYS A 216 -5.79 -0.84 17.17
N VAL A 217 -6.48 -1.66 16.39
CA VAL A 217 -6.13 -1.93 14.99
C VAL A 217 -7.26 -1.54 14.04
N ALA A 218 -6.91 -0.95 12.90
CA ALA A 218 -7.82 -0.79 11.77
C ALA A 218 -7.24 -1.47 10.52
N ILE A 219 -7.98 -2.42 9.98
CA ILE A 219 -7.67 -3.13 8.74
C ILE A 219 -8.36 -2.41 7.58
N ILE A 220 -7.60 -1.90 6.62
CA ILE A 220 -8.13 -1.00 5.59
C ILE A 220 -7.73 -1.48 4.20
N GLY A 221 -8.70 -1.54 3.29
CA GLY A 221 -8.43 -1.72 1.86
C GLY A 221 -7.71 -0.48 1.29
N ILE A 222 -6.59 -0.65 0.59
CA ILE A 222 -5.81 0.46 -0.01
C ILE A 222 -6.69 1.36 -0.88
N THR A 223 -7.60 0.77 -1.67
CA THR A 223 -8.54 1.51 -2.52
C THR A 223 -9.69 2.15 -1.72
N ALA A 224 -10.11 1.54 -0.62
CA ALA A 224 -11.12 2.08 0.28
C ALA A 224 -10.62 3.29 1.10
N GLY A 225 -9.30 3.45 1.24
CA GLY A 225 -8.65 4.61 1.89
C GLY A 225 -8.74 5.94 1.12
N GLY A 226 -9.25 5.93 -0.12
CA GLY A 226 -9.43 7.13 -0.94
C GLY A 226 -10.53 8.10 -0.44
N VAL A 227 -11.39 7.66 0.47
CA VAL A 227 -12.65 8.35 0.84
C VAL A 227 -12.49 9.44 1.91
N GLY A 228 -11.28 9.94 2.16
CA GLY A 228 -11.12 11.12 3.03
C GLY A 228 -11.12 10.83 4.54
N LEU A 229 -11.18 9.57 4.95
CA LEU A 229 -11.30 9.16 6.36
C LEU A 229 -10.13 9.68 7.22
N ASP A 230 -10.41 9.92 8.50
CA ASP A 230 -9.43 10.44 9.45
C ASP A 230 -8.99 9.36 10.41
N PHE A 231 -7.71 9.01 10.38
CA PHE A 231 -7.11 8.01 11.26
C PHE A 231 -5.94 8.62 12.05
N SER A 232 -6.00 9.92 12.34
CA SER A 232 -4.98 10.68 13.07
C SER A 232 -4.63 10.13 14.46
N SER A 233 -5.46 9.26 15.04
CA SER A 233 -5.16 8.56 16.29
C SER A 233 -4.11 7.44 16.12
N ALA A 234 -3.82 6.99 14.90
CA ALA A 234 -2.85 5.94 14.63
C ALA A 234 -1.41 6.47 14.52
N GLN A 235 -0.48 5.76 15.14
CA GLN A 235 0.96 6.07 15.13
C GLN A 235 1.74 5.09 14.25
N ASN A 236 1.22 3.88 14.06
CA ASN A 236 1.83 2.86 13.23
C ASN A 236 0.98 2.62 11.98
N VAL A 237 1.61 2.59 10.82
CA VAL A 237 0.98 2.29 9.53
C VAL A 237 1.75 1.14 8.90
N VAL A 238 1.04 0.09 8.50
CA VAL A 238 1.63 -1.10 7.88
C VAL A 238 1.04 -1.25 6.48
N PHE A 239 1.90 -1.37 5.49
CA PHE A 239 1.52 -1.78 4.13
C PHE A 239 1.93 -3.23 3.93
N MET A 240 0.94 -4.12 3.98
CA MET A 240 1.14 -5.56 3.68
C MET A 240 1.33 -5.81 2.19
N GLU A 241 0.71 -4.97 1.37
CA GLU A 241 0.84 -5.00 -0.08
C GLU A 241 1.25 -3.61 -0.59
N LEU A 242 2.09 -3.59 -1.62
CA LEU A 242 2.52 -2.36 -2.26
C LEU A 242 1.36 -1.75 -3.08
N PRO A 243 0.97 -0.49 -2.83
CA PRO A 243 0.03 0.22 -3.67
C PRO A 243 0.54 0.35 -5.10
N GLN A 244 -0.38 0.42 -6.08
CA GLN A 244 -0.04 0.55 -7.51
C GLN A 244 0.66 1.86 -7.88
N SER A 245 0.55 2.90 -7.04
CA SER A 245 1.22 4.17 -7.30
C SER A 245 1.66 4.86 -6.00
N PRO A 246 2.73 5.65 -6.03
CA PRO A 246 3.20 6.43 -4.88
C PRO A 246 2.16 7.38 -4.30
N SER A 247 1.33 7.96 -5.16
CA SER A 247 0.26 8.86 -4.76
C SER A 247 -0.74 8.20 -3.81
N LEU A 248 -1.07 6.93 -4.05
CA LEU A 248 -1.97 6.17 -3.18
C LEU A 248 -1.33 5.88 -1.82
N MET A 249 -0.04 5.53 -1.79
CA MET A 249 0.69 5.33 -0.53
C MET A 249 0.75 6.62 0.28
N LEU A 250 1.13 7.73 -0.33
CA LEU A 250 1.17 9.04 0.33
C LEU A 250 -0.19 9.45 0.88
N GLN A 251 -1.25 9.23 0.10
CA GLN A 251 -2.61 9.50 0.53
C GLN A 251 -3.00 8.65 1.73
N ALA A 252 -2.64 7.37 1.74
CA ALA A 252 -2.88 6.45 2.85
C ALA A 252 -2.08 6.83 4.11
N GLU A 253 -0.80 7.19 3.98
CA GLU A 253 0.02 7.69 5.08
C GLU A 253 -0.57 8.96 5.70
N ASP A 254 -1.02 9.89 4.86
CA ASP A 254 -1.62 11.16 5.29
C ASP A 254 -2.96 10.99 6.00
N ARG A 255 -3.53 9.77 6.04
CA ARG A 255 -4.68 9.45 6.91
C ARG A 255 -4.30 9.39 8.39
N ALA A 256 -3.11 8.87 8.70
CA ALA A 256 -2.57 8.81 10.05
C ALA A 256 -1.74 10.05 10.39
N HIS A 257 -0.91 10.48 9.44
CA HIS A 257 -0.15 11.70 9.56
C HIS A 257 -1.06 12.89 9.21
N ARG A 258 -1.92 13.33 10.12
CA ARG A 258 -2.86 14.44 9.90
C ARG A 258 -2.86 15.38 11.10
N ARG A 259 -3.45 16.58 10.94
CA ARG A 259 -3.61 17.54 12.05
C ARG A 259 -4.27 16.85 13.24
N GLY A 260 -3.70 17.04 14.44
CA GLY A 260 -4.12 16.33 15.65
C GLY A 260 -3.18 15.18 16.06
N GLN A 261 -2.28 14.75 15.17
CA GLN A 261 -1.22 13.82 15.53
C GLN A 261 -0.16 14.51 16.38
N THR A 262 0.18 13.92 17.53
CA THR A 262 1.16 14.43 18.49
C THR A 262 2.44 13.60 18.54
N SER A 263 2.44 12.41 17.93
CA SER A 263 3.57 11.47 17.94
C SER A 263 4.05 11.16 16.52
N ALA A 264 5.34 10.83 16.38
CA ALA A 264 5.89 10.41 15.10
C ALA A 264 5.12 9.23 14.51
N VAL A 265 4.90 9.24 13.20
CA VAL A 265 4.18 8.17 12.49
C VAL A 265 5.19 7.22 11.87
N ASN A 266 5.19 5.96 12.33
CA ASN A 266 6.02 4.89 11.81
C ASN A 266 5.27 4.16 10.68
N ILE A 267 5.93 3.98 9.55
CA ILE A 267 5.37 3.37 8.35
C ILE A 267 6.23 2.15 8.00
N TYR A 268 5.63 0.97 8.06
CA TYR A 268 6.25 -0.30 7.76
C TYR A 268 5.76 -0.81 6.40
N ILE A 269 6.67 -1.10 5.49
CA ILE A 269 6.35 -1.51 4.12
C ILE A 269 6.90 -2.92 3.91
N PHE A 270 6.02 -3.90 3.76
CA PHE A 270 6.40 -5.29 3.57
C PHE A 270 6.74 -5.58 2.11
N CYS A 271 8.00 -5.94 1.87
CA CYS A 271 8.52 -6.27 0.55
C CYS A 271 9.09 -7.70 0.58
N ALA A 272 8.60 -8.60 -0.26
CA ALA A 272 9.17 -9.94 -0.37
C ALA A 272 10.39 -9.93 -1.29
N LYS A 273 11.52 -10.46 -0.79
CA LYS A 273 12.78 -10.57 -1.54
C LYS A 273 12.65 -11.51 -2.73
N ASP A 274 13.41 -11.25 -3.79
CA ASP A 274 13.49 -12.07 -5.00
C ASP A 274 12.15 -12.23 -5.75
N THR A 275 11.17 -11.36 -5.48
CA THR A 275 9.82 -11.40 -6.08
C THR A 275 9.51 -10.15 -6.89
N ILE A 276 8.32 -10.14 -7.50
CA ILE A 276 7.77 -8.97 -8.21
C ILE A 276 7.68 -7.72 -7.33
N ASP A 277 7.64 -7.85 -6.00
CA ASP A 277 7.64 -6.69 -5.10
C ASP A 277 8.90 -5.84 -5.21
N GLU A 278 10.09 -6.44 -5.35
CA GLU A 278 11.32 -5.67 -5.43
C GLU A 278 11.37 -4.87 -6.73
N SER A 279 10.94 -5.49 -7.83
CA SER A 279 10.81 -4.82 -9.13
C SER A 279 9.75 -3.73 -9.09
N HIS A 280 8.62 -3.97 -8.40
CA HIS A 280 7.57 -2.99 -8.22
C HIS A 280 8.06 -1.82 -7.35
N TRP A 281 8.76 -2.10 -6.26
CA TRP A 281 9.32 -1.10 -5.35
C TRP A 281 10.33 -0.20 -6.05
N GLN A 282 11.21 -0.74 -6.89
CA GLN A 282 12.16 0.05 -7.67
C GLN A 282 11.47 1.03 -8.62
N LYS A 283 10.44 0.58 -9.35
CA LYS A 283 9.63 1.44 -10.22
C LYS A 283 8.89 2.49 -9.40
N PHE A 284 8.32 2.06 -8.28
CA PHE A 284 7.59 2.90 -7.36
C PHE A 284 8.49 4.02 -6.81
N GLU A 285 9.73 3.73 -6.42
CA GLU A 285 10.69 4.72 -5.93
C GLU A 285 11.09 5.73 -7.02
N GLN A 286 11.26 5.28 -8.27
CA GLN A 286 11.52 6.16 -9.42
C GLN A 286 10.33 7.09 -9.68
N GLU A 287 9.11 6.57 -9.71
CA GLU A 287 7.90 7.36 -9.88
C GLU A 287 7.69 8.32 -8.70
N ALA A 288 7.98 7.88 -7.49
CA ALA A 288 7.85 8.68 -6.29
C ALA A 288 8.81 9.88 -6.30
N ALA A 289 10.03 9.68 -6.77
CA ALA A 289 11.01 10.75 -6.98
C ALA A 289 10.56 11.75 -8.05
N LEU A 290 9.82 11.31 -9.07
CA LEU A 290 9.26 12.21 -10.10
C LEU A 290 8.02 12.98 -9.62
N CYS A 291 7.14 12.33 -8.84
CA CYS A 291 5.91 12.94 -8.33
C CYS A 291 6.17 13.94 -7.19
N ILE A 292 7.23 13.76 -6.42
CA ILE A 292 7.62 14.68 -5.35
C ILE A 292 8.85 15.47 -5.79
N ILE A 293 8.63 16.74 -6.14
CA ILE A 293 9.70 17.70 -6.48
C ILE A 293 10.70 17.88 -5.31
N ASP A 294 10.31 17.50 -4.09
CA ASP A 294 11.17 17.51 -2.89
C ASP A 294 11.62 16.08 -2.55
N ASN A 295 12.91 15.89 -2.28
CA ASN A 295 13.63 14.64 -1.94
C ASN A 295 13.12 13.86 -0.69
N LYS A 296 11.81 13.77 -0.44
CA LYS A 296 11.17 13.17 0.76
C LYS A 296 11.09 11.64 0.76
N TRP A 297 11.69 10.99 -0.25
CA TRP A 297 11.73 9.53 -0.41
C TRP A 297 13.10 8.90 -0.14
N LYS A 298 14.13 9.69 0.19
CA LYS A 298 15.38 9.10 0.67
C LYS A 298 15.14 8.53 2.07
N ILE A 299 15.14 7.20 2.16
CA ILE A 299 15.16 6.41 3.39
C ILE A 299 16.54 6.51 4.01
#